data_AF-A0A2Z7B074-F1
#
_entry.id   AF-A0A2Z7B074-F1
#
_cell.length_a   1.000
_cell.length_b   1.000
_cell.length_c   1.000
_cell.angle_alpha   90.00
_cell.angle_beta   90.00
_cell.angle_gamma   90.00
#
_symmetry.space_group_name_H-M   'P 1'
#
loop_
_entity.id
_entity.type
_entity.pdbx_description
1 polymer ?
#
loop_
_entity_poly.entity_id
_entity_poly.type
_entity_poly.pdbx_seq_one_letter_code
_entity_poly.pdbx_strand_id
1 'polypeptide(L)'
;MVSMKNPLAAILDSNRFTGLNYQDWLRNLNLVLASEKLLYAIEKSPPKEAPADISPEELVTLKQWWDDEVKARCYVMASMSNEMQRRFEKTKYAAVGIRITPPGGAAEEQNKHVPGDDQYDNTKQFYDIHRVF
;
A
#
# COMPACT_ATOMS: atom_id res chain seq x y z
N MET A 1 3.65 23.19 18.71
CA MET A 1 4.87 22.38 18.52
C MET A 1 5.09 22.24 17.03
N VAL A 2 6.24 22.68 16.51
CA VAL A 2 6.57 22.47 15.10
C VAL A 2 6.83 20.98 14.95
N SER A 3 5.96 20.27 14.24
CA SER A 3 6.24 18.89 13.83
C SER A 3 7.52 18.96 13.00
N MET A 4 8.64 18.52 13.58
CA MET A 4 9.89 18.43 12.85
C MET A 4 9.67 17.37 11.78
N LYS A 5 9.44 17.83 10.55
CA LYS A 5 9.43 16.97 9.38
C LYS A 5 10.72 16.18 9.42
N ASN A 6 10.62 14.85 9.36
CA ASN A 6 11.79 14.00 9.31
C ASN A 6 12.70 14.51 8.18
N PRO A 7 13.91 15.02 8.47
CA PRO A 7 14.77 15.64 7.47
C PRO A 7 15.17 14.63 6.38
N LEU A 8 15.15 13.32 6.69
CA LEU A 8 15.40 12.26 5.72
C LEU A 8 14.24 12.06 4.75
N ALA A 9 13.00 12.44 5.10
CA ALA A 9 11.85 12.28 4.20
C ALA A 9 12.01 13.08 2.90
N ALA A 10 12.75 14.20 2.93
CA ALA A 10 13.05 15.00 1.74
C ALA A 10 13.85 14.22 0.66
N ILE A 11 14.56 13.16 1.04
CA ILE A 11 15.26 12.28 0.09
C ILE A 11 14.25 11.58 -0.84
N LEU A 12 13.07 11.22 -0.33
CA LEU A 12 12.03 10.53 -1.11
C LEU A 12 11.40 11.45 -2.16
N ASP A 13 11.29 12.75 -1.87
CA ASP A 13 10.81 13.75 -2.83
C ASP A 13 11.83 13.98 -3.95
N SER A 14 13.12 13.93 -3.61
CA SER A 14 14.23 14.16 -4.57
C SER A 14 14.56 12.92 -5.40
N ASN A 15 14.27 11.72 -4.89
CA ASN A 15 14.63 10.43 -5.50
C ASN A 15 13.40 9.54 -5.69
N ARG A 16 12.35 10.13 -6.28
CA ARG A 16 11.08 9.42 -6.50
C ARG A 16 11.27 8.16 -7.33
N PHE A 17 10.48 7.14 -7.03
CA PHE A 17 10.44 5.93 -7.85
C PHE A 17 9.84 6.24 -9.23
N THR A 18 10.57 5.87 -10.28
CA THR A 18 10.19 6.08 -11.68
C THR A 18 10.02 4.78 -12.46
N GLY A 19 10.26 3.63 -11.83
CA GLY A 19 10.33 2.32 -12.50
C GLY A 19 11.76 1.89 -12.84
N LEU A 20 12.63 2.84 -13.21
CA LEU A 20 14.00 2.54 -13.65
C LEU A 20 15.01 2.47 -12.49
N ASN A 21 14.68 3.08 -11.35
CA ASN A 21 15.59 3.30 -10.22
C ASN A 21 15.20 2.49 -8.97
N TYR A 22 14.69 1.26 -9.14
CA TYR A 22 14.12 0.46 -8.05
C TYR A 22 15.08 0.27 -6.88
N GLN A 23 16.34 -0.13 -7.13
CA GLN A 23 17.31 -0.42 -6.08
C GLN A 23 17.68 0.83 -5.26
N ASP A 24 17.90 1.96 -5.93
CA ASP A 24 18.23 3.22 -5.26
C ASP A 24 17.05 3.77 -4.48
N TRP A 25 15.85 3.70 -5.08
CA TRP A 25 14.61 4.06 -4.41
C TRP A 25 14.36 3.22 -3.16
N LEU A 26 14.49 1.89 -3.26
CA LEU A 26 14.28 0.97 -2.15
C LEU A 26 15.27 1.24 -1.01
N ARG A 27 16.55 1.50 -1.34
CA ARG A 27 17.56 1.88 -0.35
C ARG A 27 17.19 3.17 0.38
N ASN A 28 16.76 4.19 -0.36
CA ASN A 28 16.33 5.47 0.21
C ASN A 28 15.07 5.32 1.08
N LEU A 29 14.10 4.53 0.62
CA LEU A 29 12.89 4.22 1.37
C LEU A 29 13.21 3.50 2.69
N ASN A 30 14.05 2.47 2.65
CA ASN A 30 14.46 1.72 3.84
C ASN A 30 15.16 2.62 4.87
N LEU A 31 15.98 3.58 4.42
CA LEU A 31 16.62 4.56 5.31
C LEU A 31 15.59 5.40 6.07
N VAL A 32 14.59 5.92 5.36
CA VAL A 32 13.53 6.74 5.98
C VAL A 32 12.65 5.90 6.89
N LEU A 33 12.22 4.72 6.46
CA LEU A 33 11.40 3.83 7.29
C LEU A 33 12.13 3.36 8.54
N ALA A 34 13.43 3.05 8.44
CA ALA A 34 14.26 2.71 9.60
C ALA A 34 14.34 3.87 10.60
N SER A 35 14.49 5.12 10.11
CA SER A 35 14.50 6.30 10.98
C SER A 35 13.18 6.54 11.71
N GLU A 36 12.06 6.10 11.12
CA GLU A 36 10.72 6.17 11.70
C GLU A 36 10.35 4.91 12.52
N LYS A 37 11.27 3.93 12.61
CA LYS A 37 11.04 2.60 13.21
C LYS A 37 9.92 1.79 12.53
N LEU A 38 9.67 2.02 11.24
CA LEU A 38 8.57 1.40 10.48
C LEU A 38 9.01 0.23 9.58
N LEU A 39 10.31 -0.10 9.54
CA LEU A 39 10.82 -1.14 8.63
C LEU A 39 10.13 -2.50 8.84
N TYR A 40 9.83 -2.84 10.10
CA TYR A 40 9.15 -4.07 10.46
C TYR A 40 7.71 -4.15 9.90
N ALA A 41 7.06 -3.01 9.67
CA ALA A 41 5.69 -2.93 9.20
C ALA A 41 5.56 -3.17 7.68
N ILE A 42 6.64 -3.02 6.92
CA ILE A 42 6.65 -3.37 5.48
C ILE A 42 7.08 -4.81 5.23
N GLU A 43 7.89 -5.39 6.12
CA GLU A 43 8.37 -6.78 5.99
C GLU A 43 7.31 -7.80 6.44
N LYS A 44 6.45 -7.40 7.38
CA LYS A 44 5.46 -8.28 7.99
C LYS A 44 4.08 -7.67 7.84
N SER A 45 3.15 -8.46 7.32
CA SER A 45 1.74 -8.08 7.31
C SER A 45 1.15 -8.25 8.71
N PRO A 46 0.38 -7.27 9.22
CA PRO A 46 -0.33 -7.42 10.47
C PRO A 46 -1.44 -8.47 10.34
N PRO A 47 -1.88 -9.08 11.46
CA PRO A 47 -3.08 -9.88 11.50
C PRO A 47 -4.26 -9.11 10.92
N LYS A 48 -5.09 -9.79 10.12
CA LYS A 48 -6.29 -9.19 9.51
C LYS A 48 -7.31 -8.79 10.58
N GLU A 49 -7.36 -9.53 11.67
CA GLU A 49 -8.31 -9.36 12.78
C GLU A 49 -7.59 -9.55 14.12
N ALA A 50 -8.09 -8.88 15.15
CA ALA A 50 -7.63 -9.12 16.51
C ALA A 50 -8.13 -10.51 16.97
N PRO A 51 -7.28 -11.35 17.58
CA PRO A 51 -7.72 -12.58 18.23
C PRO A 51 -8.80 -12.30 19.27
N ALA A 52 -9.78 -13.20 19.42
CA ALA A 52 -10.89 -13.03 20.35
C ALA A 52 -10.45 -12.89 21.82
N ASP A 53 -9.34 -13.54 22.19
CA ASP A 53 -8.81 -13.59 23.55
C ASP A 53 -7.60 -12.67 23.78
N ILE A 54 -7.44 -11.63 22.96
CA ILE A 54 -6.30 -10.71 23.06
C ILE A 54 -6.37 -9.88 24.36
N SER A 55 -5.24 -9.79 25.08
CA SER A 55 -5.16 -8.92 26.25
C SER A 55 -5.24 -7.43 25.85
N PRO A 56 -5.66 -6.53 26.76
CA PRO A 56 -5.67 -5.09 26.49
C PRO A 56 -4.31 -4.54 26.01
N GLU A 57 -3.21 -5.03 26.59
CA GLU A 57 -1.84 -4.63 26.27
C GLU A 57 -1.42 -5.09 24.86
N GLU A 58 -1.77 -6.31 24.49
CA GLU A 58 -1.55 -6.84 23.14
C GLU A 58 -2.42 -6.11 22.11
N LEU A 59 -3.66 -5.74 22.45
CA LEU A 59 -4.54 -4.99 21.57
C LEU A 59 -3.97 -3.59 21.27
N VAL A 60 -3.37 -2.92 22.25
CA VAL A 60 -2.68 -1.63 22.04
C VAL A 60 -1.50 -1.81 21.08
N THR A 61 -0.71 -2.86 21.28
CA THR A 61 0.43 -3.18 20.41
C THR A 61 -0.03 -3.47 18.97
N LEU A 62 -1.11 -4.23 18.82
CA LEU A 62 -1.70 -4.55 17.51
C LEU A 62 -2.22 -3.31 16.79
N LYS A 63 -2.90 -2.40 17.51
CA LYS A 63 -3.35 -1.12 16.95
C LYS A 63 -2.19 -0.25 16.49
N GLN A 64 -1.15 -0.12 17.33
CA GLN A 64 0.05 0.62 16.94
C GLN A 64 0.68 0.03 15.69
N TRP A 65 0.70 -1.30 15.57
CA TRP A 65 1.25 -1.94 14.39
C TRP A 65 0.41 -1.67 13.13
N TRP A 66 -0.93 -1.68 13.22
CA TRP A 66 -1.79 -1.27 12.10
C TRP A 66 -1.56 0.20 11.70
N ASP A 67 -1.41 1.10 12.67
CA ASP A 67 -1.14 2.52 12.41
C ASP A 67 0.24 2.73 11.74
N ASP A 68 1.26 2.02 12.23
CA ASP A 68 2.62 2.03 11.66
C ASP A 68 2.64 1.49 10.24
N GLU A 69 1.84 0.46 9.98
CA GLU A 69 1.70 -0.16 8.68
C GLU A 69 1.04 0.79 7.67
N VAL A 70 -0.06 1.45 8.04
CA VAL A 70 -0.68 2.51 7.23
C VAL A 70 0.32 3.64 6.96
N LYS A 71 1.07 4.06 7.97
CA LYS A 71 2.09 5.11 7.84
C LYS A 71 3.21 4.69 6.89
N ALA A 72 3.69 3.45 6.97
CA ALA A 72 4.72 2.92 6.08
C ALA A 72 4.22 2.86 4.63
N ARG A 73 2.96 2.44 4.41
CA ARG A 73 2.33 2.49 3.07
C ARG A 73 2.24 3.93 2.53
N CYS A 74 1.97 4.92 3.37
CA CYS A 74 1.99 6.31 2.96
C CYS A 74 3.37 6.76 2.47
N TYR A 75 4.46 6.35 3.13
CA TYR A 75 5.82 6.63 2.64
C TYR A 75 6.09 5.99 1.28
N VAL A 76 5.72 4.71 1.11
CA VAL A 76 5.85 3.99 -0.16
C VAL A 76 5.13 4.76 -1.27
N MET A 77 3.85 5.08 -1.10
CA MET A 77 3.06 5.81 -2.09
C MET A 77 3.61 7.22 -2.37
N ALA A 78 3.94 7.98 -1.32
CA ALA A 78 4.42 9.36 -1.46
C ALA A 78 5.77 9.44 -2.19
N SER A 79 6.62 8.42 -2.02
CA SER A 79 7.93 8.32 -2.66
C SER A 79 7.87 7.92 -4.14
N MET A 80 6.69 7.60 -4.69
CA MET A 80 6.53 7.26 -6.10
C MET A 80 6.24 8.48 -6.96
N SER A 81 6.69 8.47 -8.22
CA SER A 81 6.23 9.46 -9.20
C SER A 81 4.72 9.37 -9.40
N ASN A 82 4.09 10.46 -9.86
CA ASN A 82 2.64 10.46 -10.10
C ASN A 82 2.21 9.42 -11.15
N GLU A 83 3.09 9.13 -12.10
CA GLU A 83 2.86 8.07 -13.07
C GLU A 83 2.84 6.69 -12.40
N MET A 84 3.80 6.41 -11.52
CA MET A 84 3.88 5.15 -10.79
C MET A 84 2.70 4.99 -9.82
N GLN A 85 2.29 6.06 -9.12
CA GLN A 85 1.10 6.05 -8.28
C GLN A 85 -0.15 5.65 -9.07
N ARG A 86 -0.37 6.26 -10.25
CA ARG A 86 -1.51 5.91 -11.12
C ARG A 86 -1.46 4.47 -11.61
N ARG A 87 -0.27 3.94 -11.93
CA ARG A 87 -0.12 2.53 -12.32
C ARG A 87 -0.47 1.61 -11.15
N PHE A 88 0.03 1.92 -9.96
CA PHE A 88 -0.26 1.19 -8.73
C PHE A 88 -1.76 1.17 -8.41
N GLU A 89 -2.43 2.33 -8.50
CA GLU A 89 -3.87 2.46 -8.33
C GLU A 89 -4.65 1.66 -9.38
N LYS A 90 -4.29 1.75 -10.67
CA LYS A 90 -4.94 0.98 -11.74
C LYS A 90 -4.81 -0.52 -11.53
N THR A 91 -3.66 -1.01 -11.09
CA THR A 91 -3.49 -2.43 -10.74
C THR A 91 -4.40 -2.83 -9.58
N LYS A 92 -4.60 -1.95 -8.59
CA LYS A 92 -5.58 -2.20 -7.53
C LYS A 92 -7.01 -2.33 -8.07
N TYR A 93 -7.45 -1.42 -8.94
CA TYR A 93 -8.82 -1.47 -9.48
C TYR A 93 -9.03 -2.60 -10.49
N ALA A 94 -8.01 -2.95 -11.27
CA ALA A 94 -8.04 -4.08 -12.19
C ALA A 94 -8.13 -5.43 -11.46
N ALA A 95 -7.42 -5.58 -10.33
CA ALA A 95 -7.49 -6.78 -9.50
C ALA A 95 -8.80 -6.91 -8.70
N VAL A 96 -9.56 -5.81 -8.50
CA VAL A 96 -10.93 -5.83 -7.93
C VAL A 96 -12.01 -5.94 -9.02
N GLY A 97 -11.65 -5.96 -10.30
CA GLY A 97 -12.62 -6.02 -11.41
C GLY A 97 -13.46 -4.75 -11.58
N ILE A 98 -13.10 -3.64 -10.92
CA ILE A 98 -13.83 -2.38 -11.03
C ILE A 98 -13.23 -1.58 -12.19
N ARG A 99 -13.91 -1.61 -13.35
CA ARG A 99 -13.66 -0.68 -14.45
C ARG A 99 -14.16 0.70 -14.03
N ILE A 100 -13.26 1.62 -13.69
CA ILE A 100 -13.61 3.04 -13.60
C ILE A 100 -13.59 3.58 -15.04
N THR A 101 -14.76 3.73 -15.64
CA THR A 101 -14.92 4.56 -16.83
C THR A 101 -14.67 6.03 -16.44
N PRO A 102 -13.89 6.79 -17.24
CA PRO A 102 -13.78 8.22 -17.02
C PRO A 102 -15.17 8.88 -17.15
N PRO A 103 -15.47 9.93 -16.37
CA PRO A 103 -16.74 10.64 -16.49
C PRO A 103 -16.75 11.38 -17.84
N GLY A 104 -17.33 10.76 -18.88
CA GLY A 104 -17.45 11.37 -20.20
C GLY A 104 -17.66 10.44 -21.40
N GLY A 105 -17.80 9.12 -21.24
CA GLY A 105 -18.09 8.20 -22.35
C GLY A 105 -19.44 7.51 -22.16
N ALA A 106 -20.34 7.66 -23.12
CA ALA A 106 -21.72 7.19 -23.13
C ALA A 106 -21.89 5.71 -22.76
N ALA A 107 -23.04 5.42 -22.15
CA ALA A 107 -23.52 4.10 -21.78
C ALA A 107 -23.56 3.14 -22.97
N GLU A 108 -23.12 1.90 -22.75
CA GLU A 108 -23.71 0.73 -23.41
C GLU A 108 -23.54 -0.51 -22.52
N GLU A 109 -24.69 -1.07 -22.22
CA GLU A 109 -24.99 -2.20 -21.35
C GLU A 109 -24.73 -3.51 -22.11
N GLN A 110 -23.97 -4.45 -21.54
CA GLN A 110 -24.13 -5.87 -21.88
C GLN A 110 -24.03 -6.77 -20.64
N ASN A 111 -25.02 -7.65 -20.60
CA ASN A 111 -25.59 -8.37 -19.48
C ASN A 111 -25.12 -9.85 -19.52
N LYS A 112 -25.15 -10.49 -18.34
CA LYS A 112 -25.41 -11.92 -18.07
C LYS A 112 -24.25 -12.85 -17.66
N HIS A 113 -24.52 -13.48 -16.51
CA HIS A 113 -24.25 -14.86 -16.08
C HIS A 113 -23.27 -15.00 -14.90
N VAL A 114 -23.85 -15.20 -13.71
CA VAL A 114 -23.20 -15.76 -12.51
C VAL A 114 -23.41 -17.27 -12.54
N PRO A 115 -22.33 -18.07 -12.41
CA PRO A 115 -22.39 -19.12 -11.39
C PRO A 115 -21.03 -19.41 -10.72
N GLY A 116 -21.10 -19.83 -9.45
CA GLY A 116 -20.14 -20.74 -8.83
C GLY A 116 -19.19 -20.09 -7.82
N ASP A 117 -19.47 -20.32 -6.54
CA ASP A 117 -18.67 -19.91 -5.38
C ASP A 117 -17.31 -20.64 -5.31
N ASP A 118 -16.44 -20.35 -6.26
CA ASP A 118 -15.02 -20.60 -6.13
C ASP A 118 -14.43 -19.31 -5.56
N GLN A 119 -14.36 -19.24 -4.23
CA GLN A 119 -13.80 -18.12 -3.48
C GLN A 119 -12.31 -17.99 -3.78
N TYR A 120 -11.98 -17.42 -4.95
CA TYR A 120 -10.66 -16.93 -5.28
C TYR A 120 -10.32 -15.85 -4.26
N ASP A 121 -9.38 -16.15 -3.35
CA ASP A 121 -8.81 -15.22 -2.38
C ASP A 121 -8.00 -14.15 -3.13
N ASN A 122 -8.70 -13.23 -3.79
CA ASN A 122 -8.14 -12.07 -4.47
C ASN A 122 -7.40 -11.15 -3.49
N THR A 123 -7.57 -11.29 -2.17
CA THR A 123 -6.92 -10.41 -1.19
C THR A 123 -5.45 -10.71 -0.98
N LYS A 124 -4.97 -11.91 -1.32
CA LYS A 124 -3.52 -12.22 -1.31
C LYS A 124 -2.75 -11.53 -2.44
N GLN A 125 -3.43 -10.96 -3.43
CA GLN A 125 -2.80 -10.33 -4.60
C GLN A 125 -2.31 -8.91 -4.36
N PHE A 126 -2.76 -8.26 -3.29
CA PHE A 126 -2.67 -6.80 -3.16
C PHE A 126 -1.52 -6.26 -2.30
N TYR A 127 -0.81 -7.11 -1.55
CA TYR A 127 -0.10 -6.64 -0.34
C TYR A 127 1.37 -6.99 -0.24
N ASP A 128 1.98 -7.46 -1.32
CA ASP A 128 3.41 -7.66 -1.36
C ASP A 128 4.02 -6.56 -2.22
N ILE A 129 4.81 -5.67 -1.62
CA ILE A 129 5.53 -4.61 -2.36
C ILE A 129 6.39 -5.25 -3.47
N HIS A 130 6.84 -6.49 -3.27
CA HIS A 130 7.56 -7.29 -4.27
C HIS A 130 6.68 -7.96 -5.34
N ARG A 131 5.34 -7.91 -5.22
CA ARG A 131 4.40 -8.46 -6.20
C ARG A 131 3.79 -7.37 -7.08
N VAL A 132 3.84 -6.11 -6.65
CA VAL A 132 3.34 -4.97 -7.43
C VAL A 132 4.42 -4.37 -8.35
N PHE A 133 5.68 -4.74 -8.17
CA PHE A 133 6.84 -4.37 -8.99
C PHE A 133 7.64 -5.60 -9.38
#